data_AF-A0A1Q6A0C2-F1
#
_entry.id   AF-A0A1Q6A0C2-F1
#
_cell.length_a   1.000
_cell.length_b   1.000
_cell.length_c   1.000
_cell.angle_alpha   90.00
_cell.angle_beta   90.00
_cell.angle_gamma   90.00
#
_symmetry.space_group_name_H-M   'P 1'
#
loop_
_entity.id
_entity.type
_entity.pdbx_description
1 polymer ?
#
loop_
_entity_poly.entity_id
_entity_poly.type
_entity_poly.pdbx_seq_one_letter_code
_entity_poly.pdbx_strand_id
1 'polypeptide(L)'
;MQPVANANLPKNISFQGKSVQSVKYQDNTGSYLAIITQTGIQPQKGDDEFKQAHLYGYVYQLREVGAPVLLWQLHDMVTDCSLDMVANFIPGSLTITDLDKNGKAEVWVAYRLSCRGDISPSDFKIIMHEGATKYAMRGISMIKVGNAIQHDGGVITSDEFKKAPLSFKVYAGKLWNKYVLETM
;
A
#
# COMPACT_ATOMS: atom_id res chain seq x y z
N MET A 1 -4.99 0.94 17.02
CA MET A 1 -5.34 1.78 15.84
C MET A 1 -6.83 2.11 15.85
N GLN A 2 -7.22 3.25 15.30
CA GLN A 2 -8.61 3.69 15.16
C GLN A 2 -8.86 4.17 13.72
N PRO A 3 -9.84 3.62 12.99
CA PRO A 3 -10.23 4.15 11.69
C PRO A 3 -10.69 5.62 11.76
N VAL A 4 -10.36 6.40 10.74
CA VAL A 4 -10.74 7.81 10.63
C VAL A 4 -11.58 8.01 9.38
N ALA A 5 -12.80 8.50 9.56
CA ALA A 5 -13.65 8.90 8.44
C ALA A 5 -13.06 10.12 7.73
N ASN A 6 -13.26 10.23 6.41
CA ASN A 6 -12.71 11.33 5.61
C ASN A 6 -13.09 12.72 6.13
N ALA A 7 -14.31 12.89 6.64
CA ALA A 7 -14.77 14.14 7.26
C ALA A 7 -14.01 14.54 8.53
N ASN A 8 -13.32 13.59 9.17
CA ASN A 8 -12.59 13.75 10.43
C ASN A 8 -11.07 13.82 10.24
N LEU A 9 -10.59 13.89 8.99
CA LEU A 9 -9.18 14.13 8.71
C LEU A 9 -8.78 15.55 9.16
N PRO A 10 -7.57 15.75 9.72
CA PRO A 10 -7.07 17.08 10.04
C PRO A 10 -7.12 18.00 8.81
N LYS A 11 -7.52 19.26 8.97
CA LYS A 11 -7.66 20.19 7.82
C LYS A 11 -6.34 20.67 7.22
N ASN A 12 -5.24 20.47 7.92
CA ASN A 12 -3.91 20.99 7.60
C ASN A 12 -2.91 19.91 7.15
N ILE A 13 -3.42 18.79 6.65
CA ILE A 13 -2.62 17.80 5.92
C ILE A 13 -2.92 17.90 4.43
N SER A 14 -1.91 17.60 3.61
CA SER A 14 -2.01 17.67 2.15
C SER A 14 -1.67 16.31 1.54
N PHE A 15 -2.64 15.68 0.89
CA PHE A 15 -2.44 14.41 0.19
C PHE A 15 -3.00 14.50 -1.23
N GLN A 16 -2.54 13.62 -2.12
CA GLN A 16 -3.00 13.55 -3.50
C GLN A 16 -4.03 12.43 -3.67
N GLY A 17 -4.99 12.60 -4.59
CA GLY A 17 -6.03 11.61 -4.84
C GLY A 17 -7.11 11.52 -3.76
N LYS A 18 -7.97 10.51 -3.88
CA LYS A 18 -9.09 10.25 -2.96
C LYS A 18 -8.62 9.30 -1.85
N SER A 19 -8.99 9.62 -0.61
CA SER A 19 -8.72 8.75 0.54
C SER A 19 -9.46 7.41 0.40
N VAL A 20 -8.69 6.32 0.51
CA VAL A 20 -9.19 4.93 0.50
C VAL A 20 -9.40 4.45 1.93
N GLN A 21 -8.40 4.65 2.79
CA GLN A 21 -8.45 4.31 4.20
C GLN A 21 -7.54 5.25 4.99
N SER A 22 -7.94 5.58 6.21
CA SER A 22 -7.15 6.38 7.14
C SER A 22 -7.25 5.79 8.54
N VAL A 23 -6.14 5.74 9.27
CA VAL A 23 -6.08 5.23 10.64
C VAL A 23 -5.23 6.14 11.52
N LYS A 24 -5.75 6.46 12.71
CA LYS A 24 -4.96 7.04 13.79
C LYS A 24 -4.35 5.92 14.62
N TYR A 25 -3.12 6.11 15.05
CA TYR A 25 -2.46 5.22 15.99
C TYR A 25 -1.51 6.00 16.87
N GLN A 26 -1.10 5.38 17.97
CA GLN A 26 -0.14 5.91 18.90
C GLN A 26 0.90 4.83 19.14
N ASP A 27 2.15 5.24 19.28
CA ASP A 27 3.26 4.41 19.72
C ASP A 27 4.05 5.16 20.82
N ASN A 28 5.18 4.61 21.27
CA ASN A 28 5.99 5.23 22.31
C ASN A 28 6.68 6.55 21.89
N THR A 29 6.65 6.89 20.61
CA THR A 29 7.23 8.11 20.05
C THR A 29 6.21 9.21 19.74
N GLY A 30 4.90 8.90 19.74
CA GLY A 30 3.86 9.90 19.61
C GLY A 30 2.54 9.41 19.02
N SER A 31 1.73 10.35 18.55
CA SER A 31 0.47 10.09 17.85
C SER A 31 0.63 10.33 16.36
N TYR A 32 0.01 9.46 15.55
CA TYR A 32 0.19 9.42 14.11
C TYR A 32 -1.12 9.23 13.37
N LEU A 33 -1.09 9.60 12.10
CA LEU A 33 -2.16 9.38 11.13
C LEU A 33 -1.54 8.76 9.88
N ALA A 34 -1.89 7.51 9.60
CA ALA A 34 -1.59 6.85 8.34
C ALA A 34 -2.78 6.98 7.39
N ILE A 35 -2.52 7.32 6.13
CA ILE A 35 -3.53 7.51 5.09
C ILE A 35 -3.03 6.83 3.82
N ILE A 36 -3.90 6.08 3.16
CA ILE A 36 -3.69 5.61 1.79
C ILE A 36 -4.70 6.25 0.86
N THR A 37 -4.24 6.74 -0.29
CA THR A 37 -5.05 7.47 -1.26
C THR A 37 -4.74 7.02 -2.68
N GLN A 38 -5.71 7.14 -3.57
CA GLN A 38 -5.55 6.79 -4.98
C GLN A 38 -6.22 7.80 -5.89
N THR A 39 -5.67 8.04 -7.08
CA THR A 39 -6.28 8.94 -8.07
C THR A 39 -7.46 8.28 -8.79
N GLY A 40 -7.47 6.94 -8.85
CA GLY A 40 -8.22 6.22 -9.88
C GLY A 40 -7.55 6.37 -11.25
N ILE A 41 -8.12 5.68 -12.24
CA ILE A 41 -7.67 5.74 -13.64
C ILE A 41 -8.10 7.09 -14.22
N GLN A 42 -7.14 7.84 -14.75
CA GLN A 42 -7.34 9.13 -15.40
C GLN A 42 -6.54 9.21 -16.71
N PRO A 43 -6.94 10.06 -17.67
CA PRO A 43 -6.15 10.30 -18.87
C PRO A 43 -4.73 10.77 -18.53
N GLN A 44 -3.77 10.40 -19.37
CA GLN A 44 -2.42 10.92 -19.26
C GLN A 44 -2.38 12.35 -19.81
N LYS A 45 -1.59 13.22 -19.18
CA LYS A 45 -1.59 14.64 -19.56
C LYS A 45 -1.07 14.80 -20.99
N GLY A 46 -1.93 15.32 -21.87
CA GLY A 46 -1.60 15.58 -23.27
C GLY A 46 -1.83 14.39 -24.20
N ASP A 47 -2.41 13.30 -23.69
CA ASP A 47 -2.70 12.10 -24.48
C ASP A 47 -3.90 11.35 -23.92
N ASP A 48 -5.00 11.33 -24.67
CA ASP A 48 -6.25 10.68 -24.27
C ASP A 48 -6.25 9.16 -24.57
N GLU A 49 -5.30 8.66 -25.37
CA GLU A 49 -5.15 7.22 -25.63
C GLU A 49 -4.49 6.50 -24.45
N PHE A 50 -3.59 7.20 -23.75
CA PHE A 50 -2.89 6.66 -22.59
C PHE A 50 -3.54 7.11 -21.29
N LYS A 51 -3.50 6.21 -20.31
CA LYS A 51 -4.06 6.41 -18.98
C LYS A 51 -2.96 6.28 -17.94
N GLN A 52 -3.20 6.90 -16.80
CA GLN A 52 -2.37 6.79 -15.60
C GLN A 52 -3.23 6.59 -14.36
N ALA A 53 -2.64 6.00 -13.32
CA ALA A 53 -3.20 5.94 -11.99
C ALA A 53 -2.07 5.91 -10.96
N HIS A 54 -2.24 6.64 -9.87
CA HIS A 54 -1.25 6.74 -8.80
C HIS A 54 -1.82 6.28 -7.48
N LEU A 55 -0.97 5.60 -6.72
CA LEU A 55 -1.17 5.18 -5.35
C LEU A 55 -0.24 5.98 -4.45
N TYR A 56 -0.80 6.51 -3.36
CA TYR A 56 -0.02 7.19 -2.34
C TYR A 56 -0.31 6.63 -0.95
N GLY A 57 0.72 6.61 -0.12
CA GLY A 57 0.60 6.38 1.32
C GLY A 57 1.29 7.51 2.05
N TYR A 58 0.73 7.95 3.17
CA TYR A 58 1.27 9.04 3.98
C TYR A 58 1.24 8.65 5.44
N VAL A 59 2.28 9.00 6.18
CA VAL A 59 2.26 9.01 7.65
C VAL A 59 2.60 10.38 8.17
N TYR A 60 1.64 10.97 8.87
CA TYR A 60 1.80 12.23 9.57
C TYR A 60 1.98 11.99 11.06
N GLN A 61 2.95 12.67 11.66
CA GLN A 61 2.99 12.85 13.10
C GLN A 61 2.02 13.96 13.48
N LEU A 62 1.09 13.63 14.37
CA LEU A 62 0.15 14.58 14.95
C LEU A 62 0.84 15.29 16.12
N ARG A 63 0.77 16.62 16.14
CA ARG A 63 1.31 17.46 17.21
C ARG A 63 0.17 18.06 18.01
N GLU A 64 0.37 18.20 19.32
CA GLU A 64 -0.56 18.93 20.17
C GLU A 64 -0.61 20.42 19.81
N VAL A 65 0.55 20.97 19.44
CA VAL A 65 0.70 22.37 18.99
C VAL A 65 1.34 22.40 17.60
N GLY A 66 0.71 23.14 16.68
CA GLY A 66 1.18 23.31 15.30
C GLY A 66 0.62 22.28 14.30
N ALA A 67 1.04 22.38 13.05
CA ALA A 67 0.55 21.51 11.98
C ALA A 67 1.14 20.10 12.06
N PRO A 68 0.43 19.03 11.65
CA PRO A 68 1.03 17.70 11.49
C PRO A 68 2.25 17.73 10.57
N VAL A 69 3.22 16.86 10.86
CA VAL A 69 4.47 16.75 10.07
C VAL A 69 4.42 15.46 9.25
N LEU A 70 4.67 15.55 7.94
CA LEU A 70 4.80 14.38 7.10
C LEU A 70 6.13 13.68 7.40
N LEU A 71 6.08 12.43 7.86
CA LEU A 71 7.27 11.63 8.17
C LEU A 71 7.65 10.67 7.06
N TRP A 72 6.66 10.11 6.38
CA TRP A 72 6.88 9.11 5.34
C TRP A 72 5.84 9.20 4.26
N GLN A 73 6.27 8.94 3.02
CA GLN A 73 5.42 8.89 1.85
C GLN A 73 5.76 7.67 0.98
N LEU A 74 4.73 6.92 0.60
CA LEU A 74 4.73 5.99 -0.51
C LEU A 74 4.17 6.69 -1.74
N HIS A 75 4.81 6.48 -2.88
CA HIS A 75 4.26 6.80 -4.20
C HIS A 75 4.61 5.66 -5.15
N ASP A 76 3.62 5.13 -5.83
CA ASP A 76 3.76 4.14 -6.90
C ASP A 76 2.66 4.38 -7.93
N MET A 77 2.86 3.93 -9.17
CA MET A 77 1.97 4.31 -10.26
C MET A 77 2.03 3.36 -11.45
N VAL A 78 0.99 3.42 -12.26
CA VAL A 78 1.00 2.99 -13.66
C VAL A 78 0.81 4.24 -14.52
N THR A 79 1.69 4.43 -15.50
CA THR A 79 1.60 5.48 -16.53
C THR A 79 1.71 4.83 -17.90
N ASP A 80 1.49 5.60 -18.95
CA ASP A 80 1.71 5.18 -20.34
C ASP A 80 0.96 3.89 -20.69
N CYS A 81 -0.25 3.72 -20.13
CA CYS A 81 -1.06 2.53 -20.34
C CYS A 81 -2.24 2.77 -21.27
N SER A 82 -2.26 2.10 -22.42
CA SER A 82 -3.38 2.13 -23.39
C SER A 82 -4.35 0.94 -23.25
N LEU A 83 -4.14 0.08 -22.25
CA LEU A 83 -4.90 -1.16 -22.02
C LEU A 83 -5.71 -1.11 -20.72
N ASP A 84 -6.08 -2.28 -20.18
CA ASP A 84 -6.72 -2.39 -18.87
C ASP A 84 -5.69 -2.25 -17.75
N MET A 85 -6.06 -1.48 -16.74
CA MET A 85 -5.16 -1.07 -15.68
C MET A 85 -5.66 -1.51 -14.31
N VAL A 86 -4.74 -2.04 -13.51
CA VAL A 86 -4.94 -2.19 -12.06
C VAL A 86 -3.97 -1.25 -11.37
N ALA A 87 -4.48 -0.42 -10.48
CA ALA A 87 -3.68 0.42 -9.60
C ALA A 87 -4.47 0.68 -8.32
N ASN A 88 -4.51 -0.32 -7.44
CA ASN A 88 -5.39 -0.31 -6.27
C ASN A 88 -4.70 -0.90 -5.04
N PHE A 89 -4.98 -0.31 -3.88
CA PHE A 89 -4.68 -0.95 -2.60
C PHE A 89 -5.56 -2.17 -2.38
N ILE A 90 -5.00 -3.20 -1.75
CA ILE A 90 -5.77 -4.38 -1.35
C ILE A 90 -6.65 -4.00 -0.15
N PRO A 91 -7.97 -4.18 -0.20
CA PRO A 91 -8.88 -3.82 0.89
C PRO A 91 -8.46 -4.46 2.22
N GLY A 92 -8.39 -3.64 3.27
CA GLY A 92 -8.00 -4.10 4.61
C GLY A 92 -6.51 -4.46 4.77
N SER A 93 -5.66 -4.11 3.80
CA SER A 93 -4.22 -4.31 3.91
C SER A 93 -3.50 -3.25 4.76
N LEU A 94 -4.09 -2.07 4.95
CA LEU A 94 -3.54 -1.06 5.85
C LEU A 94 -3.71 -1.52 7.31
N THR A 95 -2.61 -1.98 7.91
CA THR A 95 -2.58 -2.48 9.29
C THR A 95 -1.44 -1.87 10.07
N ILE A 96 -1.65 -1.66 11.37
CA ILE A 96 -0.66 -1.15 12.31
C ILE A 96 -0.34 -2.24 13.32
N THR A 97 0.94 -2.54 13.53
CA THR A 97 1.41 -3.57 14.46
C THR A 97 2.59 -3.07 15.30
N ASP A 98 3.00 -3.87 16.29
CA ASP A 98 4.26 -3.77 17.05
C ASP A 98 4.72 -5.23 17.28
N LEU A 99 5.20 -5.84 16.20
CA LEU A 99 5.51 -7.26 16.10
C LEU A 99 6.80 -7.63 16.81
N ASP A 100 7.79 -6.73 16.82
CA ASP A 100 9.05 -6.94 17.55
C ASP A 100 8.99 -6.42 19.01
N LYS A 101 7.88 -5.78 19.40
CA LYS A 101 7.61 -5.28 20.76
C LYS A 101 8.58 -4.20 21.20
N ASN A 102 9.11 -3.42 20.26
CA ASN A 102 9.97 -2.29 20.56
C ASN A 102 9.18 -1.01 20.93
N GLY A 103 7.85 -1.08 20.86
CA GLY A 103 6.93 0.01 21.20
C GLY A 103 6.78 1.07 20.11
N LYS A 104 7.40 0.88 18.94
CA LYS A 104 7.20 1.67 17.74
C LYS A 104 6.25 0.94 16.81
N ALA A 105 5.41 1.70 16.11
CA ALA A 105 4.46 1.08 15.21
C ALA A 105 5.09 0.71 13.87
N GLU A 106 4.80 -0.50 13.39
CA GLU A 106 5.01 -0.88 12.00
C GLU A 106 3.71 -0.65 11.21
N VAL A 107 3.81 0.13 10.14
CA VAL A 107 2.68 0.45 9.26
C VAL A 107 2.82 -0.36 7.98
N TRP A 108 1.84 -1.21 7.72
CA TRP A 108 1.83 -2.13 6.59
C TRP A 108 0.79 -1.71 5.58
N VAL A 109 1.08 -1.91 4.29
CA VAL A 109 0.12 -1.76 3.20
C VAL A 109 0.47 -2.70 2.06
N ALA A 110 -0.55 -3.22 1.37
CA ALA A 110 -0.37 -4.08 0.21
C ALA A 110 -1.20 -3.57 -0.98
N TYR A 111 -0.67 -3.66 -2.19
CA TYR A 111 -1.33 -3.13 -3.39
C TYR A 111 -0.91 -3.90 -4.65
N ARG A 112 -1.69 -3.71 -5.72
CA ARG A 112 -1.44 -4.29 -7.04
C ARG A 112 -1.31 -3.23 -8.12
N LEU A 113 -0.43 -3.49 -9.08
CA LEU A 113 -0.25 -2.69 -10.28
C LEU A 113 -0.26 -3.59 -11.53
N SER A 114 -0.89 -3.14 -12.61
CA SER A 114 -0.74 -3.77 -13.93
C SER A 114 -1.20 -2.82 -15.04
N CYS A 115 -0.65 -3.01 -16.24
CA CYS A 115 -1.21 -2.53 -17.50
C CYS A 115 -1.18 -3.73 -18.46
N ARG A 116 -2.34 -4.30 -18.80
CA ARG A 116 -2.42 -5.54 -19.60
C ARG A 116 -3.71 -5.60 -20.40
N GLY A 117 -3.68 -6.34 -21.51
CA GLY A 117 -4.85 -6.61 -22.36
C GLY A 117 -5.35 -8.06 -22.24
N ASP A 118 -4.88 -8.79 -21.25
CA ASP A 118 -5.13 -10.21 -21.04
C ASP A 118 -5.36 -10.53 -19.54
N ILE A 119 -5.48 -11.82 -19.24
CA ILE A 119 -5.59 -12.35 -17.87
C ILE A 119 -4.19 -12.80 -17.40
N SER A 120 -3.17 -11.95 -17.53
CA SER A 120 -1.85 -12.16 -16.92
C SER A 120 -1.85 -11.68 -15.47
N PRO A 121 -1.05 -12.22 -14.53
CA PRO A 121 -0.95 -11.70 -13.18
C PRO A 121 -0.53 -10.23 -13.04
N SER A 122 -0.79 -9.64 -11.87
CA SER A 122 -0.42 -8.25 -11.54
C SER A 122 0.89 -8.22 -10.77
N ASP A 123 1.60 -7.09 -10.81
CA ASP A 123 2.58 -6.79 -9.79
C ASP A 123 1.89 -6.75 -8.43
N PHE A 124 2.49 -7.38 -7.44
CA PHE A 124 2.03 -7.40 -6.07
C PHE A 124 3.14 -6.92 -5.14
N LYS A 125 2.82 -5.91 -4.32
CA LYS A 125 3.79 -5.29 -3.41
C LYS A 125 3.21 -5.20 -2.01
N ILE A 126 4.03 -5.56 -1.02
CA ILE A 126 3.80 -5.33 0.40
C ILE A 126 4.87 -4.38 0.88
N ILE A 127 4.45 -3.25 1.44
CA ILE A 127 5.33 -2.22 1.99
C ILE A 127 5.09 -2.14 3.48
N MET A 128 6.18 -2.08 4.24
CA MET A 128 6.15 -1.75 5.65
C MET A 128 7.09 -0.57 5.91
N HIS A 129 6.71 0.31 6.82
CA HIS A 129 7.68 1.22 7.42
C HIS A 129 7.51 1.30 8.94
N GLU A 130 8.63 1.49 9.62
CA GLU A 130 8.73 1.77 11.05
C GLU A 130 9.63 3.00 11.20
N GLY A 131 9.06 4.12 11.65
CA GLY A 131 9.76 5.42 11.62
C GLY A 131 10.27 5.74 10.21
N ALA A 132 11.60 5.88 10.06
CA ALA A 132 12.26 6.16 8.79
C ALA A 132 12.70 4.89 8.02
N THR A 133 12.64 3.71 8.64
CA THR A 133 13.06 2.46 8.02
C THR A 133 11.92 1.90 7.18
N LYS A 134 12.22 1.51 5.94
CA LYS A 134 11.25 0.90 5.01
C LYS A 134 11.72 -0.49 4.62
N TYR A 135 10.76 -1.41 4.52
CA TYR A 135 10.93 -2.73 3.93
C TYR A 135 9.88 -2.97 2.86
N ALA A 136 10.26 -3.69 1.81
CA ALA A 136 9.37 -4.08 0.75
C ALA A 136 9.53 -5.55 0.35
N MET A 137 8.41 -6.20 0.06
CA MET A 137 8.32 -7.47 -0.64
C MET A 137 7.59 -7.20 -1.96
N ARG A 138 8.19 -7.62 -3.06
CA ARG A 138 7.67 -7.43 -4.42
C ARG A 138 7.63 -8.77 -5.13
N GLY A 139 6.63 -8.93 -5.97
CA GLY A 139 6.50 -10.10 -6.82
C GLY A 139 5.28 -10.02 -7.69
N ILE A 140 4.84 -11.18 -8.16
CA ILE A 140 3.77 -11.34 -9.12
C ILE A 140 2.61 -12.09 -8.43
N SER A 141 1.37 -11.59 -8.57
CA SER A 141 0.16 -12.21 -8.01
C SER A 141 -0.10 -13.58 -8.65
N MET A 142 -1.06 -14.34 -8.12
CA MET A 142 -1.67 -15.48 -8.82
C MET A 142 -3.08 -15.07 -9.22
N ILE A 143 -3.57 -15.56 -10.35
CA ILE A 143 -4.96 -15.32 -10.75
C ILE A 143 -5.82 -16.54 -10.45
N LYS A 144 -7.01 -16.30 -9.91
CA LYS A 144 -8.11 -17.25 -9.87
C LYS A 144 -9.19 -16.79 -10.83
N VAL A 145 -9.51 -17.62 -11.82
CA VAL A 145 -10.62 -17.41 -12.77
C VAL A 145 -11.70 -18.45 -12.48
N GLY A 146 -12.84 -18.02 -11.96
CA GLY A 146 -13.87 -18.94 -11.47
C GLY A 146 -13.32 -19.85 -10.38
N ASN A 147 -13.25 -21.16 -10.63
CA ASN A 147 -12.69 -22.14 -9.68
C ASN A 147 -11.24 -22.56 -9.98
N ALA A 148 -10.66 -22.13 -11.10
CA ALA A 148 -9.31 -22.50 -11.50
C ALA A 148 -8.29 -21.45 -11.04
N ILE A 149 -7.17 -21.92 -10.49
CA ILE A 149 -6.02 -21.08 -10.15
C ILE A 149 -5.00 -21.22 -11.28
N GLN A 150 -4.59 -20.10 -11.85
CA GLN A 150 -3.47 -20.04 -12.80
C GLN A 150 -2.15 -20.08 -12.03
N HIS A 151 -1.17 -20.80 -12.58
CA HIS A 151 0.12 -21.04 -11.95
C HIS A 151 1.26 -20.22 -12.59
N ASP A 152 0.93 -19.20 -13.36
CA ASP A 152 1.84 -18.28 -14.06
C ASP A 152 2.28 -17.08 -13.19
N GLY A 153 2.18 -17.22 -11.87
CA GLY A 153 2.53 -16.18 -10.91
C GLY A 153 2.81 -16.73 -9.52
N GLY A 154 2.60 -15.90 -8.48
CA GLY A 154 2.93 -16.27 -7.10
C GLY A 154 4.42 -16.27 -6.79
N VAL A 155 5.21 -15.56 -7.60
CA VAL A 155 6.66 -15.48 -7.48
C VAL A 155 7.06 -14.22 -6.74
N ILE A 156 7.88 -14.35 -5.70
CA ILE A 156 8.53 -13.22 -5.02
C ILE A 156 9.80 -12.84 -5.81
N THR A 157 9.82 -11.65 -6.39
CA THR A 157 10.95 -11.14 -7.20
C THR A 157 11.96 -10.37 -6.36
N SER A 158 11.53 -9.78 -5.24
CA SER A 158 12.40 -9.07 -4.30
C SER A 158 11.84 -9.15 -2.88
N ASP A 159 12.72 -9.39 -1.90
CA ASP A 159 12.34 -9.57 -0.50
C ASP A 159 13.37 -8.90 0.42
N GLU A 160 13.08 -7.66 0.82
CA GLU A 160 13.90 -6.89 1.75
C GLU A 160 13.72 -7.37 3.21
N PHE A 161 12.66 -8.12 3.52
CA PHE A 161 12.42 -8.65 4.87
C PHE A 161 13.39 -9.77 5.25
N LYS A 162 14.18 -10.31 4.31
CA LYS A 162 15.31 -11.20 4.61
C LYS A 162 16.35 -10.57 5.54
N LYS A 163 16.43 -9.22 5.55
CA LYS A 163 17.35 -8.44 6.40
C LYS A 163 16.66 -7.81 7.60
N ALA A 164 15.35 -8.02 7.75
CA ALA A 164 14.53 -7.46 8.82
C ALA A 164 14.48 -8.39 10.04
N PRO A 165 13.99 -7.91 11.20
CA PRO A 165 13.59 -8.78 12.29
C PRO A 165 12.73 -9.97 11.83
N LEU A 166 12.94 -11.14 12.46
CA LEU A 166 12.26 -12.38 12.07
C LEU A 166 10.73 -12.25 12.11
N SER A 167 10.21 -11.50 13.09
CA SER A 167 8.78 -11.23 13.23
C SER A 167 8.20 -10.53 11.99
N PHE A 168 8.94 -9.60 11.38
CA PHE A 168 8.52 -8.87 10.19
C PHE A 168 8.52 -9.79 8.97
N LYS A 169 9.55 -10.61 8.81
CA LYS A 169 9.63 -11.61 7.73
C LYS A 169 8.46 -12.60 7.80
N VAL A 170 8.16 -13.11 9.00
CA VAL A 170 7.03 -14.03 9.21
C VAL A 170 5.72 -13.36 8.86
N TYR A 171 5.51 -12.11 9.27
CA TYR A 171 4.28 -11.38 8.99
C TYR A 171 4.14 -11.03 7.51
N ALA A 172 5.21 -10.57 6.85
CA ALA A 172 5.22 -10.34 5.41
C ALA A 172 4.85 -11.61 4.62
N GLY A 173 5.36 -12.78 5.01
CA GLY A 173 4.97 -14.06 4.42
C GLY A 173 3.49 -14.41 4.63
N LYS A 174 2.92 -14.08 5.81
CA LYS A 174 1.48 -14.24 6.06
C LYS A 174 0.65 -13.34 5.16
N LEU A 175 1.03 -12.07 5.02
CA LEU A 175 0.36 -11.13 4.12
C LEU A 175 0.49 -11.58 2.66
N TRP A 176 1.64 -12.10 2.26
CA TRP A 176 1.85 -12.67 0.93
C TRP A 176 0.85 -13.79 0.66
N ASN A 177 0.81 -14.82 1.50
CA ASN A 177 -0.10 -15.95 1.33
C ASN A 177 -1.58 -15.53 1.37
N LYS A 178 -1.92 -14.52 2.17
CA LYS A 178 -3.29 -14.00 2.29
C LYS A 178 -3.74 -13.26 1.02
N TYR A 179 -2.84 -12.54 0.36
CA TYR A 179 -3.20 -11.56 -0.66
C TYR A 179 -2.58 -11.81 -2.04
N VAL A 180 -1.74 -12.84 -2.20
CA VAL A 180 -1.13 -13.18 -3.49
C VAL A 180 -2.19 -13.56 -4.53
N LEU A 181 -3.32 -14.14 -4.12
CA LEU A 181 -4.39 -14.53 -5.02
C LEU A 181 -5.29 -13.33 -5.38
N GLU A 182 -5.38 -13.04 -6.67
CA GLU A 182 -6.25 -12.08 -7.32
C GLU A 182 -7.41 -12.84 -7.95
N THR A 183 -8.65 -12.51 -7.58
CA THR A 183 -9.84 -13.20 -8.11
C THR A 183 -10.49 -12.34 -9.20
N MET A 184 -10.72 -12.97 -10.35
CA MET A 184 -11.40 -12.41 -11.53
C MET A 184 -12.75 -13.09 -11.75
#